data_AF-A0A925R6Q3-F1
#
_entry.id   AF-A0A925R6Q3-F1
#
_cell.length_a   1.000
_cell.length_b   1.000
_cell.length_c   1.000
_cell.angle_alpha   90.00
_cell.angle_beta   90.00
_cell.angle_gamma   90.00
#
_symmetry.space_group_name_H-M   'P 1'
#
loop_
_entity.id
_entity.type
_entity.pdbx_description
1 polymer ?
#
loop_
_entity_poly.entity_id
_entity_poly.type
_entity_poly.pdbx_seq_one_letter_code
_entity_poly.pdbx_strand_id
1 'polypeptide(L)'
;MRIELAFDCNKKETLEAIQCYENTPSYRIYEDLYDEILTENASILKPIGYYVMTDQQDADVVVNYEEVVCCIVTLGKAVDEKMHAYFEVDDYMKGVMMSSIADGALFRASAQLYHHVFEEVKKKGMMMTQRKEPGTSDIHVTAQKWILETINAVEQIEITITSGFMLNPTKSMGYFYGAGKSLAYTPVDHDCSLCDHIHCLHRKVYITVKTDEGEQVIRVKNKSNLLDVLREYNLPIQADCSGNQTCGQCKVKVVSKALTLSPEEKAFLTDAEIANGMVLACFQKVEADVVIEIKSQQAKILSDFDFPTIRKRKYEIKQIEGLSKSPEHNESLTDLIHQLTGKQYHYTLPVLRQLSNLIMKKSFFALIKDEEKVMKIQPESNSFYGLGIDIGTTTVAIALVNLIEEKVISIYKCMNPQKAYGADVISRIQYANEHQGGVLTNIIQEALLKGISHLMDTYQVSKDQIVEIAIAGNTTMQYLLTGINPKSLAASPFLTTHLEQIILSFEELFGDTRLSCEVVIMPGISAYIGADILAGLYTTDLNELEGNYLFIDIGT
;
A
#
# COMPACT_ATOMS: atom_id res chain seq x y z
N MET A 1 -4.15 -22.18 33.69
CA MET A 1 -3.29 -22.65 32.58
C MET A 1 -2.32 -21.53 32.20
N ARG A 2 -1.08 -21.86 31.82
CA ARG A 2 -0.05 -20.90 31.40
C ARG A 2 0.16 -21.00 29.89
N ILE A 3 0.18 -19.87 29.19
CA ILE A 3 0.38 -19.74 27.75
C ILE A 3 1.53 -18.77 27.49
N GLU A 4 2.49 -19.19 26.69
CA GLU A 4 3.54 -18.30 26.19
C GLU A 4 3.01 -17.54 24.98
N LEU A 5 3.14 -16.22 25.01
CA LEU A 5 2.61 -15.33 23.99
C LEU A 5 3.78 -14.72 23.21
N ALA A 6 3.56 -14.44 21.93
CA ALA A 6 4.57 -13.78 21.13
C ALA A 6 4.68 -12.31 21.57
N PHE A 7 5.92 -11.82 21.69
CA PHE A 7 6.13 -10.39 21.81
C PHE A 7 5.75 -9.71 20.49
N ASP A 8 4.85 -8.74 20.58
CA ASP A 8 4.42 -7.91 19.46
C ASP A 8 4.17 -6.50 19.98
N CYS A 9 4.76 -5.50 19.33
CA CYS A 9 4.59 -4.10 19.67
C CYS A 9 4.75 -3.24 18.41
N ASN A 10 3.82 -2.31 18.18
CA ASN A 10 3.85 -1.44 17.02
C ASN A 10 4.70 -0.20 17.33
N LYS A 11 5.82 -0.04 16.61
CA LYS A 11 6.77 1.08 16.79
C LYS A 11 6.07 2.44 16.71
N LYS A 12 5.29 2.68 15.65
CA LYS A 12 4.57 3.94 15.44
C LYS A 12 3.60 4.24 16.59
N GLU A 13 2.79 3.26 17.00
CA GLU A 13 1.86 3.43 18.13
C GLU A 13 2.60 3.74 19.44
N THR A 14 3.77 3.13 19.66
CA THR A 14 4.61 3.31 20.85
C THR A 14 5.20 4.72 20.92
N LEU A 15 5.73 5.22 19.79
CA LEU A 15 6.30 6.56 19.68
C LEU A 15 5.22 7.62 19.87
N GLU A 16 4.05 7.43 19.26
CA GLU A 16 2.94 8.36 19.42
C GLU A 16 2.38 8.38 20.86
N ALA A 17 2.46 7.26 21.59
CA ALA A 17 2.03 7.18 23.00
C ALA A 17 2.89 8.05 23.92
N ILE A 18 4.17 8.27 23.57
CA ILE A 18 5.06 9.22 24.25
C ILE A 18 5.06 10.61 23.60
N GLN A 19 4.05 10.91 22.77
CA GLN A 19 3.88 12.17 22.04
C GLN A 19 5.01 12.48 21.04
N CYS A 20 5.67 11.45 20.53
CA CYS A 20 6.67 11.58 19.46
C CYS A 20 6.02 11.25 18.10
N TYR A 21 6.00 12.23 17.20
CA TYR A 21 5.41 12.13 15.86
C TYR A 21 6.49 12.31 14.77
N GLU A 22 6.27 11.79 13.57
CA GLU A 22 7.26 11.80 12.46
C GLU A 22 7.81 13.20 12.14
N ASN A 23 7.00 14.24 12.29
CA ASN A 23 7.39 15.64 12.07
C ASN A 23 8.16 16.27 13.25
N THR A 24 8.40 15.53 14.33
CA THR A 24 9.14 16.02 15.50
C THR A 24 10.64 16.05 15.16
N PRO A 25 11.38 17.13 15.43
CA PRO A 25 12.81 17.23 15.10
C PRO A 25 13.67 16.08 15.65
N SER A 26 13.27 15.49 16.78
CA SER A 26 13.97 14.40 17.45
C SER A 26 13.43 13.01 17.10
N TYR A 27 12.49 12.87 16.14
CA TYR A 27 11.83 11.59 15.86
C TYR A 27 12.80 10.44 15.62
N ARG A 28 13.84 10.66 14.80
CA ARG A 28 14.89 9.66 14.53
C ARG A 28 15.62 9.19 15.78
N ILE A 29 15.87 10.10 16.73
CA ILE A 29 16.52 9.76 18.01
C ILE A 29 15.63 8.78 18.80
N TYR A 30 14.32 8.99 18.79
CA TYR A 30 13.38 8.10 19.47
C TYR A 30 13.17 6.77 18.71
N GLU A 31 13.24 6.75 17.38
CA GLU A 31 13.26 5.49 16.63
C GLU A 31 14.48 4.64 16.98
N ASP A 32 15.68 5.24 16.96
CA ASP A 32 16.92 4.55 17.28
C ASP A 32 16.87 4.04 18.73
N LEU A 33 16.35 4.85 19.66
CA LEU A 33 16.16 4.47 21.06
C LEU A 33 15.18 3.30 21.23
N TYR A 34 14.08 3.29 20.47
CA TYR A 34 13.12 2.18 20.49
C TYR A 34 13.80 0.87 20.07
N ASP A 35 14.56 0.88 18.97
CA ASP A 35 15.25 -0.31 18.46
C ASP A 35 16.37 -0.77 19.41
N GLU A 36 17.09 0.18 20.02
CA GLU A 36 18.09 -0.09 21.05
C GLU A 36 17.46 -0.81 22.26
N ILE A 37 16.36 -0.28 22.81
CA ILE A 37 15.69 -0.87 23.97
C ILE A 37 15.15 -2.27 23.66
N LEU A 38 14.56 -2.49 22.49
CA LEU A 38 14.12 -3.83 22.10
C LEU A 38 15.28 -4.81 22.03
N THR A 39 16.40 -4.39 21.44
CA THR A 39 17.59 -5.24 21.28
C THR A 39 18.20 -5.59 22.64
N GLU A 40 18.38 -4.59 23.51
CA GLU A 40 18.96 -4.76 24.84
C GLU A 40 18.11 -5.65 25.77
N ASN A 41 16.78 -5.62 25.59
CA ASN A 41 15.82 -6.19 26.55
C ASN A 41 14.98 -7.35 25.98
N ALA A 42 15.32 -7.87 24.79
CA ALA A 42 14.61 -8.99 24.15
C ALA A 42 14.50 -10.24 25.04
N SER A 43 15.44 -10.42 25.98
CA SER A 43 15.44 -11.57 26.90
C SER A 43 14.32 -11.52 27.94
N ILE A 44 13.89 -10.31 28.34
CA ILE A 44 12.90 -10.06 29.39
C ILE A 44 11.52 -9.65 28.83
N LEU A 45 11.46 -9.14 27.60
CA LEU A 45 10.22 -8.78 26.90
C LEU A 45 9.48 -10.03 26.39
N LYS A 46 9.03 -10.88 27.30
CA LYS A 46 8.36 -12.16 26.99
C LYS A 46 7.00 -12.22 27.68
N PRO A 47 5.92 -11.84 26.99
CA PRO A 47 4.59 -11.83 27.60
C PRO A 47 4.12 -13.26 27.91
N ILE A 48 3.51 -13.42 29.07
CA ILE A 48 2.92 -14.68 29.51
C ILE A 48 1.45 -14.43 29.85
N GLY A 49 0.58 -15.27 29.32
CA GLY A 49 -0.84 -15.29 29.63
C GLY A 49 -1.19 -16.43 30.58
N TYR A 50 -2.09 -16.16 31.50
CA TYR A 50 -2.67 -17.13 32.42
C TYR A 50 -4.17 -17.03 32.36
N TYR A 51 -4.86 -18.17 32.37
CA TYR A 51 -6.31 -18.17 32.47
C TYR A 51 -6.83 -19.36 33.28
N VAL A 52 -7.98 -19.16 33.92
CA VAL A 52 -8.75 -20.17 34.64
C VAL A 52 -10.23 -19.99 34.32
N MET A 53 -10.90 -21.08 33.98
CA MET A 53 -12.36 -21.11 33.83
C MET A 53 -12.98 -21.56 35.15
N THR A 54 -14.00 -20.84 35.62
CA THR A 54 -14.67 -21.11 36.89
C THR A 54 -16.16 -20.76 36.78
N ASP A 55 -16.99 -21.43 37.57
CA ASP A 55 -18.40 -21.09 37.79
C ASP A 55 -18.58 -20.09 38.94
N GLN A 56 -17.52 -19.87 39.74
CA GLN A 56 -17.52 -18.93 40.86
C GLN A 56 -17.32 -17.50 40.37
N GLN A 57 -18.26 -16.62 40.73
CA GLN A 57 -18.26 -15.21 40.34
C GLN A 57 -18.13 -14.32 41.57
N ASP A 58 -17.42 -13.21 41.43
CA ASP A 58 -17.31 -12.20 42.48
C ASP A 58 -18.66 -11.52 42.73
N ALA A 59 -18.92 -11.14 43.98
CA ALA A 59 -20.18 -10.51 44.38
C ALA A 59 -20.40 -9.14 43.74
N ASP A 60 -19.32 -8.46 43.31
CA ASP A 60 -19.35 -7.17 42.64
C ASP A 60 -19.54 -7.29 41.11
N VAL A 61 -19.59 -8.53 40.56
CA VAL A 61 -19.88 -8.76 39.13
C VAL A 61 -21.40 -8.78 38.93
N VAL A 62 -21.92 -7.74 38.27
CA VAL A 62 -23.35 -7.44 38.14
C VAL A 62 -24.11 -8.42 37.21
N VAL A 63 -23.40 -9.24 36.42
CA VAL A 63 -23.99 -10.13 35.41
C VAL A 63 -23.66 -11.59 35.71
N ASN A 64 -24.68 -12.41 35.89
CA ASN A 64 -24.54 -13.85 36.18
C ASN A 64 -24.31 -14.64 34.88
N TYR A 65 -23.06 -14.97 34.58
CA TYR A 65 -22.69 -15.81 33.42
C TYR A 65 -22.78 -17.31 33.76
N GLU A 66 -22.78 -18.21 32.76
CA GLU A 66 -22.75 -19.66 33.03
C GLU A 66 -21.38 -20.09 33.57
N GLU A 67 -20.31 -19.59 32.96
CA GLU A 67 -18.94 -19.67 33.43
C GLU A 67 -18.28 -18.29 33.26
N VAL A 68 -17.19 -18.07 33.99
CA VAL A 68 -16.29 -16.92 33.79
C VAL A 68 -14.88 -17.42 33.54
N VAL A 69 -14.18 -16.73 32.63
CA VAL A 69 -12.77 -16.99 32.37
C VAL A 69 -11.94 -15.84 32.91
N CYS A 70 -11.29 -16.07 34.06
CA CYS A 70 -10.36 -15.12 34.66
C CYS A 70 -9.01 -15.21 33.95
N CYS A 71 -8.46 -14.07 33.57
CA CYS A 71 -7.22 -13.95 32.82
C CYS A 71 -6.23 -12.97 33.47
N ILE A 72 -4.95 -13.29 33.40
CA ILE A 72 -3.85 -12.38 33.70
C ILE A 72 -2.84 -12.44 32.57
N VAL A 73 -2.36 -11.28 32.11
CA VAL A 73 -1.22 -11.16 31.21
C VAL A 73 -0.15 -10.35 31.91
N THR A 74 1.11 -10.78 31.84
CA THR A 74 2.24 -10.08 32.47
C THR A 74 3.49 -10.17 31.61
N LEU A 75 4.35 -9.16 31.71
CA LEU A 75 5.75 -9.21 31.24
C LEU A 75 6.74 -9.62 32.33
N GLY A 76 6.26 -9.79 33.57
CA GLY A 76 7.06 -10.22 34.71
C GLY A 76 7.89 -9.12 35.35
N LYS A 77 8.48 -9.45 36.50
CA LYS A 77 9.17 -8.50 37.40
C LYS A 77 10.44 -7.91 36.79
N ALA A 78 11.12 -8.65 35.91
CA ALA A 78 12.36 -8.21 35.29
C ALA A 78 12.18 -6.92 34.45
N VAL A 79 11.00 -6.70 33.88
CA VAL A 79 10.69 -5.46 33.14
C VAL A 79 10.62 -4.25 34.08
N ASP A 80 9.94 -4.39 35.22
CA ASP A 80 9.88 -3.33 36.24
C ASP A 80 11.27 -3.03 36.81
N GLU A 81 12.04 -4.06 37.15
CA GLU A 81 13.42 -3.91 37.64
C GLU A 81 14.31 -3.17 36.63
N LYS A 82 14.17 -3.49 35.33
CA LYS A 82 14.90 -2.80 34.27
C LYS A 82 14.45 -1.35 34.09
N MET A 83 13.15 -1.09 34.12
CA MET A 83 12.61 0.27 34.07
C MET A 83 13.12 1.11 35.24
N HIS A 84 13.09 0.57 36.46
CA HIS A 84 13.65 1.22 37.64
C HIS A 84 15.14 1.51 37.49
N ALA A 85 15.92 0.56 36.96
CA ALA A 85 17.34 0.76 36.71
C ALA A 85 17.61 1.93 35.74
N TYR A 86 16.77 2.14 34.71
CA TYR A 86 16.89 3.31 33.82
C TYR A 86 16.60 4.63 34.57
N PHE A 87 15.58 4.66 35.43
CA PHE A 87 15.26 5.85 36.24
C PHE A 87 16.33 6.15 37.30
N GLU A 88 16.96 5.13 37.90
CA GLU A 88 18.01 5.30 38.91
C GLU A 88 19.29 5.94 38.35
N VAL A 89 19.56 5.75 37.06
CA VAL A 89 20.70 6.36 36.36
C VAL A 89 20.34 7.64 35.60
N ASP A 90 19.17 8.24 35.91
CA ASP A 90 18.63 9.44 35.27
C ASP A 90 18.41 9.32 33.75
N ASP A 91 18.31 8.10 33.21
CA ASP A 91 17.93 7.86 31.80
C ASP A 91 16.41 7.77 31.65
N TYR A 92 15.76 8.90 31.90
CA TYR A 92 14.30 9.02 31.84
C TYR A 92 13.73 8.67 30.46
N MET A 93 14.48 8.92 29.38
CA MET A 93 14.05 8.60 28.02
C MET A 93 13.93 7.10 27.82
N LYS A 94 14.94 6.32 28.23
CA LYS A 94 14.85 4.85 28.20
C LYS A 94 13.75 4.33 29.11
N GLY A 95 13.59 4.90 30.31
CA GLY A 95 12.53 4.52 31.23
C GLY A 95 11.12 4.71 30.65
N VAL A 96 10.84 5.89 30.08
CA VAL A 96 9.54 6.21 29.47
C VAL A 96 9.28 5.38 28.21
N MET A 97 10.29 5.23 27.34
CA MET A 97 10.17 4.40 26.13
C MET A 97 9.92 2.94 26.47
N MET A 98 10.68 2.36 27.41
CA MET A 98 10.50 0.98 27.86
C MET A 98 9.10 0.76 28.44
N SER A 99 8.59 1.73 29.22
CA SER A 99 7.21 1.68 29.73
C SER A 99 6.19 1.64 28.59
N SER A 100 6.34 2.51 27.58
CA SER A 100 5.44 2.55 26.42
C SER A 100 5.48 1.24 25.61
N ILE A 101 6.67 0.69 25.38
CA ILE A 101 6.88 -0.61 24.71
C ILE A 101 6.17 -1.72 25.49
N ALA A 102 6.35 -1.75 26.81
CA ALA A 102 5.76 -2.76 27.69
C ALA A 102 4.22 -2.69 27.67
N ASP A 103 3.65 -1.48 27.72
CA ASP A 103 2.20 -1.28 27.67
C ASP A 103 1.62 -1.74 26.33
N GLY A 104 2.25 -1.35 25.20
CA GLY A 104 1.87 -1.82 23.87
C GLY A 104 1.91 -3.35 23.73
N ALA A 105 2.96 -3.98 24.26
CA ALA A 105 3.12 -5.42 24.24
C ALA A 105 2.07 -6.15 25.10
N LEU A 106 1.69 -5.61 26.26
CA LEU A 106 0.64 -6.18 27.10
C LEU A 106 -0.71 -6.20 26.39
N PHE A 107 -1.07 -5.12 25.69
CA PHE A 107 -2.31 -5.07 24.91
C PHE A 107 -2.30 -6.10 23.77
N ARG A 108 -1.19 -6.25 23.03
CA ARG A 108 -1.07 -7.27 21.97
C ARG A 108 -1.13 -8.69 22.53
N ALA A 109 -0.47 -8.93 23.66
CA ALA A 109 -0.50 -10.21 24.35
C ALA A 109 -1.92 -10.57 24.83
N SER A 110 -2.70 -9.61 25.33
CA SER A 110 -4.09 -9.87 25.72
C SER A 110 -4.99 -10.31 24.55
N ALA A 111 -4.82 -9.69 23.37
CA ALA A 111 -5.54 -10.11 22.18
C ALA A 111 -5.13 -11.51 21.70
N GLN A 112 -3.85 -11.89 21.85
CA GLN A 112 -3.39 -13.25 21.57
C GLN A 112 -4.02 -14.27 22.55
N LEU A 113 -4.05 -13.94 23.85
CA LEU A 113 -4.67 -14.80 24.86
C LEU A 113 -6.16 -14.97 24.61
N TYR A 114 -6.86 -13.91 24.20
CA TYR A 114 -8.27 -13.95 23.82
C TYR A 114 -8.55 -15.03 22.78
N HIS A 115 -7.80 -15.07 21.68
CA HIS A 115 -8.00 -16.07 20.63
C HIS A 115 -7.79 -17.50 21.13
N HIS A 116 -6.79 -17.72 21.97
CA HIS A 116 -6.56 -19.03 22.58
C HIS A 116 -7.72 -19.45 23.49
N VAL A 117 -8.14 -18.56 24.39
CA VAL A 117 -9.23 -18.82 25.34
C VAL A 117 -10.56 -19.00 24.63
N PHE A 118 -10.85 -18.18 23.62
CA PHE A 118 -12.08 -18.24 22.84
C PHE A 118 -12.27 -19.63 22.19
N GLU A 119 -11.22 -20.19 21.59
CA GLU A 119 -11.28 -21.53 21.00
C GLU A 119 -11.52 -22.62 22.05
N GLU A 120 -10.97 -22.49 23.26
CA GLU A 120 -11.23 -23.43 24.36
C GLU A 120 -12.68 -23.32 24.90
N VAL A 121 -13.21 -22.10 25.05
CA VAL A 121 -14.62 -21.88 25.41
C VAL A 121 -15.55 -22.45 24.34
N LYS A 122 -15.22 -22.24 23.07
CA LYS A 122 -15.99 -22.73 21.93
C LYS A 122 -16.00 -24.26 21.84
N LYS A 123 -14.91 -24.94 22.19
CA LYS A 123 -14.88 -26.42 22.30
C LYS A 123 -15.88 -26.96 23.32
N LYS A 124 -16.21 -26.18 24.35
CA LYS A 124 -17.28 -26.51 25.32
C LYS A 124 -18.69 -26.16 24.81
N GLY A 125 -18.83 -25.66 23.59
CA GLY A 125 -20.12 -25.26 22.99
C GLY A 125 -20.67 -23.95 23.53
N MET A 126 -19.82 -23.09 24.11
CA MET A 126 -20.19 -21.78 24.63
C MET A 126 -19.62 -20.66 23.77
N MET A 127 -20.19 -19.47 23.92
CA MET A 127 -19.64 -18.21 23.40
C MET A 127 -19.10 -17.37 24.54
N MET A 128 -18.36 -16.32 24.21
CA MET A 128 -17.65 -15.46 25.18
C MET A 128 -17.99 -13.99 24.95
N THR A 129 -18.04 -13.20 26.02
CA THR A 129 -18.19 -11.74 25.95
C THR A 129 -16.91 -11.07 25.45
N GLN A 130 -16.99 -9.76 25.22
CA GLN A 130 -15.80 -8.88 25.21
C GLN A 130 -15.16 -8.84 26.60
N ARG A 131 -13.91 -8.37 26.64
CA ARG A 131 -13.12 -8.23 27.87
C ARG A 131 -13.80 -7.36 28.92
N LYS A 132 -13.77 -7.83 30.16
CA LYS A 132 -14.28 -7.16 31.35
C LYS A 132 -13.11 -6.83 32.29
N GLU A 133 -12.86 -5.55 32.50
CA GLU A 133 -11.70 -5.05 33.24
C GLU A 133 -12.12 -4.38 34.57
N PRO A 134 -11.50 -4.74 35.71
CA PRO A 134 -11.66 -4.01 36.95
C PRO A 134 -11.24 -2.54 36.81
N GLY A 135 -12.04 -1.63 37.38
CA GLY A 135 -11.81 -0.18 37.29
C GLY A 135 -12.57 0.50 36.15
N THR A 136 -13.33 -0.25 35.35
CA THR A 136 -14.31 0.30 34.40
C THR A 136 -15.62 0.69 35.11
N SER A 137 -16.49 1.44 34.43
CA SER A 137 -17.77 1.93 34.94
C SER A 137 -18.66 0.84 35.58
N ASP A 138 -18.61 -0.37 35.02
CA ASP A 138 -19.47 -1.50 35.43
C ASP A 138 -18.78 -2.49 36.38
N ILE A 139 -17.47 -2.34 36.67
CA ILE A 139 -16.68 -3.32 37.43
C ILE A 139 -15.77 -2.61 38.41
N HIS A 140 -16.07 -2.76 39.69
CA HIS A 140 -15.27 -2.15 40.74
C HIS A 140 -13.83 -2.73 40.77
N VAL A 141 -12.85 -1.90 41.12
CA VAL A 141 -11.42 -2.29 41.11
C VAL A 141 -11.11 -3.44 42.07
N THR A 142 -11.96 -3.67 43.08
CA THR A 142 -11.87 -4.80 44.04
C THR A 142 -11.88 -6.16 43.36
N ALA A 143 -12.57 -6.30 42.21
CA ALA A 143 -12.65 -7.53 41.44
C ALA A 143 -11.25 -8.05 41.01
N GLN A 144 -10.25 -7.16 40.96
CA GLN A 144 -8.87 -7.55 40.67
C GLN A 144 -8.31 -8.56 41.68
N LYS A 145 -8.69 -8.43 42.95
CA LYS A 145 -8.30 -9.39 43.99
C LYS A 145 -8.87 -10.78 43.72
N TRP A 146 -10.14 -10.85 43.35
CA TRP A 146 -10.80 -12.11 43.00
C TRP A 146 -10.17 -12.79 41.78
N ILE A 147 -9.79 -12.05 40.74
CA ILE A 147 -9.09 -12.59 39.57
C ILE A 147 -7.76 -13.25 40.00
N LEU A 148 -6.99 -12.59 40.88
CA LEU A 148 -5.72 -13.10 41.38
C LEU A 148 -5.89 -14.35 42.22
N GLU A 149 -6.88 -14.37 43.12
CA GLU A 149 -7.19 -15.53 43.97
C GLU A 149 -7.64 -16.72 43.11
N THR A 150 -8.50 -16.48 42.12
CA THR A 150 -9.01 -17.52 41.19
C THR A 150 -7.89 -18.15 40.37
N ILE A 151 -6.93 -17.35 39.91
CA ILE A 151 -5.78 -17.83 39.14
C ILE A 151 -4.69 -18.44 40.04
N ASN A 152 -4.79 -18.25 41.36
CA ASN A 152 -3.72 -18.49 42.33
C ASN A 152 -2.42 -17.76 41.96
N ALA A 153 -2.55 -16.48 41.60
CA ALA A 153 -1.47 -15.70 41.01
C ALA A 153 -0.30 -15.43 41.98
N VAL A 154 -0.57 -15.33 43.29
CA VAL A 154 0.47 -15.07 44.29
C VAL A 154 1.40 -16.27 44.43
N GLU A 155 0.85 -17.48 44.51
CA GLU A 155 1.64 -18.69 44.74
C GLU A 155 2.23 -19.27 43.44
N GLN A 156 1.56 -19.09 42.29
CA GLN A 156 1.98 -19.71 41.03
C GLN A 156 2.68 -18.76 40.05
N ILE A 157 2.47 -17.45 40.18
CA ILE A 157 2.88 -16.45 39.18
C ILE A 157 3.66 -15.29 39.81
N GLU A 158 3.76 -15.25 41.15
CA GLU A 158 4.42 -14.19 41.93
C GLU A 158 3.84 -12.78 41.67
N ILE A 159 2.59 -12.71 41.21
CA ILE A 159 1.86 -11.44 41.04
C ILE A 159 1.11 -11.15 42.33
N THR A 160 1.37 -9.96 42.87
CA THR A 160 0.76 -9.44 44.09
C THR A 160 -0.12 -8.24 43.77
N ILE A 161 -0.92 -7.84 44.75
CA ILE A 161 -1.79 -6.67 44.67
C ILE A 161 -1.56 -5.78 45.89
N THR A 162 -1.47 -4.47 45.65
CA THR A 162 -1.31 -3.48 46.72
C THR A 162 -2.63 -3.19 47.43
N SER A 163 -2.59 -2.46 48.55
CA SER A 163 -3.81 -2.00 49.25
C SER A 163 -4.67 -1.05 48.39
N GLY A 164 -4.07 -0.40 47.40
CA GLY A 164 -4.76 0.40 46.37
C GLY A 164 -5.19 -0.40 45.15
N PHE A 165 -5.21 -1.74 45.23
CA PHE A 165 -5.58 -2.67 44.16
C PHE A 165 -4.67 -2.67 42.93
N MET A 166 -3.54 -1.96 42.91
CA MET A 166 -2.59 -2.04 41.79
C MET A 166 -1.83 -3.37 41.80
N LEU A 167 -1.63 -3.95 40.62
CA LEU A 167 -0.83 -5.16 40.43
C LEU A 167 0.66 -4.87 40.54
N ASN A 168 1.39 -5.83 41.09
CA ASN A 168 2.84 -5.85 41.14
C ASN A 168 3.33 -7.24 40.69
N PRO A 169 4.04 -7.36 39.56
CA PRO A 169 4.65 -6.29 38.73
C PRO A 169 3.64 -5.37 38.04
N THR A 170 4.01 -4.09 37.86
CA THR A 170 3.18 -3.03 37.28
C THR A 170 2.81 -3.30 35.82
N LYS A 171 3.69 -3.99 35.08
CA LYS A 171 3.43 -4.47 33.72
C LYS A 171 2.66 -5.80 33.72
N SER A 172 1.50 -5.76 34.36
CA SER A 172 0.53 -6.84 34.44
C SER A 172 -0.89 -6.31 34.26
N MET A 173 -1.75 -7.10 33.62
CA MET A 173 -3.14 -6.78 33.38
C MET A 173 -4.03 -7.96 33.77
N GLY A 174 -5.01 -7.72 34.64
CA GLY A 174 -6.00 -8.71 35.08
C GLY A 174 -7.38 -8.35 34.56
N TYR A 175 -8.09 -9.32 33.99
CA TYR A 175 -9.41 -9.14 33.38
C TYR A 175 -10.15 -10.47 33.34
N PHE A 176 -11.43 -10.46 32.96
CA PHE A 176 -12.20 -11.69 32.76
C PHE A 176 -13.12 -11.61 31.55
N TYR A 177 -13.69 -12.74 31.18
CA TYR A 177 -14.76 -12.85 30.18
C TYR A 177 -15.93 -13.65 30.72
N GLY A 178 -17.16 -13.23 30.42
CA GLY A 178 -18.33 -14.07 30.62
C GLY A 178 -18.41 -15.14 29.53
N ALA A 179 -18.77 -16.36 29.90
CA ALA A 179 -19.00 -17.46 28.97
C ALA A 179 -20.40 -18.08 29.17
N GLY A 180 -21.02 -18.48 28.07
CA GLY A 180 -22.36 -19.08 28.10
C GLY A 180 -22.87 -19.48 26.71
N LYS A 181 -23.84 -20.39 26.67
CA LYS A 181 -24.40 -20.96 25.42
C LYS A 181 -25.32 -19.98 24.69
N SER A 182 -25.98 -19.11 25.45
CA SER A 182 -26.89 -18.09 24.91
C SER A 182 -26.21 -16.78 24.54
N LEU A 183 -24.90 -16.65 24.74
CA LEU A 183 -24.16 -15.44 24.38
C LEU A 183 -24.01 -15.32 22.87
N ALA A 184 -24.11 -14.09 22.37
CA ALA A 184 -23.87 -13.79 20.96
C ALA A 184 -22.38 -14.00 20.62
N TYR A 185 -22.12 -14.37 19.36
CA TYR A 185 -20.76 -14.46 18.86
C TYR A 185 -20.08 -13.10 18.91
N THR A 186 -18.96 -13.04 19.61
CA THR A 186 -18.11 -11.86 19.69
C THR A 186 -16.77 -12.24 19.04
N PRO A 187 -16.37 -11.66 17.89
CA PRO A 187 -15.11 -11.99 17.22
C PRO A 187 -13.89 -11.23 17.74
N VAL A 188 -14.09 -10.30 18.68
CA VAL A 188 -13.07 -9.33 19.10
C VAL A 188 -12.93 -9.31 20.62
N ASP A 189 -11.69 -9.19 21.07
CA ASP A 189 -11.33 -9.03 22.49
C ASP A 189 -11.95 -7.75 23.08
N HIS A 190 -11.84 -6.63 22.36
CA HIS A 190 -12.30 -5.33 22.81
C HIS A 190 -12.84 -4.49 21.65
N ASP A 191 -13.92 -3.74 21.91
CA ASP A 191 -14.48 -2.75 21.01
C ASP A 191 -14.43 -1.36 21.64
N CYS A 192 -13.60 -0.49 21.06
CA CYS A 192 -13.45 0.87 21.53
C CYS A 192 -14.75 1.68 21.43
N SER A 193 -15.68 1.33 20.53
CA SER A 193 -16.95 2.06 20.38
C SER A 193 -17.84 1.93 21.63
N LEU A 194 -17.74 0.80 22.34
CA LEU A 194 -18.50 0.46 23.56
C LEU A 194 -17.73 0.78 24.85
N CYS A 195 -16.54 1.37 24.74
CA CYS A 195 -15.68 1.67 25.88
C CYS A 195 -15.93 3.07 26.44
N ASP A 196 -16.11 3.17 27.75
CA ASP A 196 -16.40 4.42 28.46
C ASP A 196 -15.16 5.31 28.67
N HIS A 197 -13.96 4.77 28.47
CA HIS A 197 -12.71 5.55 28.46
C HIS A 197 -12.54 6.31 27.13
N ILE A 198 -13.36 7.33 26.92
CA ILE A 198 -13.40 8.14 25.68
C ILE A 198 -12.09 8.87 25.37
N HIS A 199 -11.23 9.08 26.37
CA HIS A 199 -9.92 9.73 26.23
C HIS A 199 -8.74 8.73 26.16
N CYS A 200 -8.99 7.43 25.99
CA CYS A 200 -7.93 6.43 25.84
C CYS A 200 -7.04 6.73 24.63
N LEU A 201 -5.71 6.75 24.82
CA LEU A 201 -4.71 6.97 23.77
C LEU A 201 -4.71 5.87 22.69
N HIS A 202 -5.21 4.68 23.04
CA HIS A 202 -5.31 3.53 22.13
C HIS A 202 -6.70 3.39 21.48
N ARG A 203 -7.62 4.34 21.74
CA ARG A 203 -8.99 4.28 21.17
C ARG A 203 -8.91 4.21 19.65
N LYS A 204 -9.62 3.23 19.07
CA LYS A 204 -9.79 3.09 17.63
C LYS A 204 -11.18 3.58 17.22
N VAL A 205 -11.26 4.14 16.02
CA VAL A 205 -12.50 4.65 15.41
C VAL A 205 -12.60 4.11 13.99
N TYR A 206 -13.82 4.01 13.48
CA TYR A 206 -14.09 3.44 12.17
C TYR A 206 -14.46 4.53 11.16
N ILE A 207 -13.84 4.47 9.98
CA ILE A 207 -14.19 5.31 8.84
C ILE A 207 -14.79 4.39 7.78
N THR A 208 -16.07 4.58 7.49
CA THR A 208 -16.71 3.92 6.35
C THR A 208 -16.61 4.85 5.15
N VAL A 209 -15.88 4.43 4.12
CA VAL A 209 -15.70 5.18 2.88
C VAL A 209 -16.57 4.56 1.79
N LYS A 210 -17.47 5.36 1.23
CA LYS A 210 -18.31 5.00 0.09
C LYS A 210 -17.72 5.63 -1.17
N THR A 211 -17.37 4.81 -2.15
CA THR A 211 -16.89 5.21 -3.48
C THR A 211 -17.81 4.63 -4.56
N ASP A 212 -17.56 5.01 -5.81
CA ASP A 212 -18.27 4.42 -6.96
C ASP A 212 -17.92 2.93 -7.17
N GLU A 213 -16.79 2.46 -6.63
CA GLU A 213 -16.34 1.06 -6.72
C GLU A 213 -16.88 0.18 -5.58
N GLY A 214 -17.40 0.77 -4.49
CA GLY A 214 -17.97 0.05 -3.36
C GLY A 214 -17.85 0.75 -2.01
N GLU A 215 -18.08 0.00 -0.93
CA GLU A 215 -17.95 0.46 0.46
C GLU A 215 -16.78 -0.23 1.15
N GLN A 216 -15.93 0.55 1.82
CA GLN A 216 -14.79 0.06 2.59
C GLN A 216 -14.84 0.58 4.02
N VAL A 217 -14.66 -0.31 5.00
CA VAL A 217 -14.59 0.06 6.43
C VAL A 217 -13.14 0.01 6.88
N ILE A 218 -12.63 1.15 7.35
CA ILE A 218 -11.25 1.34 7.77
C ILE A 218 -11.21 1.58 9.27
N ARG A 219 -10.39 0.80 9.99
CA ARG A 219 -10.16 0.97 11.43
C ARG A 219 -8.92 1.80 11.66
N VAL A 220 -9.06 2.99 12.24
CA VAL A 220 -7.96 3.94 12.46
C VAL A 220 -7.80 4.33 13.92
N LYS A 221 -6.68 4.99 14.25
CA LYS A 221 -6.48 5.58 15.57
C LYS A 221 -7.39 6.79 15.74
N ASN A 222 -7.89 6.99 16.97
CA ASN A 222 -8.59 8.21 17.32
C ASN A 222 -7.69 9.44 17.02
N LYS A 223 -8.28 10.47 16.40
CA LYS A 223 -7.63 11.71 15.94
C LYS A 223 -6.72 11.57 14.72
N SER A 224 -6.74 10.43 14.01
CA SER A 224 -6.08 10.31 12.70
C SER A 224 -6.60 11.39 11.73
N ASN A 225 -5.69 11.97 10.94
CA ASN A 225 -6.05 12.92 9.89
C ASN A 225 -6.75 12.19 8.73
N LEU A 226 -7.88 12.73 8.28
CA LEU A 226 -8.70 12.05 7.27
C LEU A 226 -7.99 11.96 5.91
N LEU A 227 -7.24 12.99 5.49
CA LEU A 227 -6.49 12.94 4.23
C LEU A 227 -5.41 11.85 4.25
N ASP A 228 -4.67 11.74 5.36
CA ASP A 228 -3.59 10.74 5.47
C ASP A 228 -4.16 9.32 5.45
N VAL A 229 -5.30 9.09 6.12
CA VAL A 229 -6.01 7.80 6.03
C VAL A 229 -6.44 7.50 4.60
N LEU A 230 -7.02 8.47 3.88
CA LEU A 230 -7.43 8.24 2.49
C LEU A 230 -6.25 7.91 1.58
N ARG A 231 -5.11 8.56 1.79
CA ARG A 231 -3.85 8.27 1.08
C ARG A 231 -3.30 6.89 1.39
N GLU A 232 -3.23 6.53 2.67
CA GLU A 232 -2.70 5.23 3.12
C GLU A 232 -3.47 4.05 2.50
N TYR A 233 -4.78 4.22 2.32
CA TYR A 233 -5.65 3.19 1.73
C TYR A 233 -5.88 3.37 0.22
N ASN A 234 -5.06 4.21 -0.45
CA ASN A 234 -5.14 4.48 -1.89
C ASN A 234 -6.54 4.89 -2.39
N LEU A 235 -7.29 5.59 -1.54
CA LEU A 235 -8.63 6.07 -1.86
C LEU A 235 -8.58 7.36 -2.68
N PRO A 236 -9.52 7.57 -3.62
CA PRO A 236 -9.48 8.71 -4.52
C PRO A 236 -9.67 10.01 -3.73
N ILE A 237 -8.67 10.89 -3.73
CA ILE A 237 -8.76 12.21 -3.09
C ILE A 237 -7.87 13.22 -3.82
N GLN A 238 -8.35 14.45 -3.96
CA GLN A 238 -7.55 15.55 -4.50
C GLN A 238 -6.83 16.29 -3.36
N ALA A 239 -5.51 16.45 -3.47
CA ALA A 239 -4.74 17.15 -2.46
C ALA A 239 -3.57 17.93 -3.09
N ASP A 240 -3.95 18.97 -3.83
CA ASP A 240 -3.06 19.80 -4.64
C ASP A 240 -1.92 20.44 -3.84
N CYS A 241 -2.21 20.92 -2.62
CA CYS A 241 -1.20 21.47 -1.68
C CYS A 241 -0.52 20.43 -0.80
N SER A 242 -0.66 19.14 -1.14
CA SER A 242 -0.12 18.01 -0.37
C SER A 242 -0.61 17.90 1.08
N GLY A 243 -1.69 18.61 1.45
CA GLY A 243 -2.24 18.62 2.80
C GLY A 243 -1.85 19.85 3.63
N ASN A 244 -1.12 20.81 3.05
CA ASN A 244 -0.69 22.06 3.69
C ASN A 244 -1.82 23.06 3.96
N GLN A 245 -3.08 22.69 3.76
CA GLN A 245 -4.27 23.50 4.10
C GLN A 245 -4.37 24.86 3.38
N THR A 246 -3.76 24.99 2.18
CA THR A 246 -3.74 26.26 1.42
C THR A 246 -4.61 26.26 0.16
N CYS A 247 -5.09 25.11 -0.33
CA CYS A 247 -5.75 25.01 -1.65
C CYS A 247 -7.27 24.74 -1.62
N GLY A 248 -7.83 24.25 -0.51
CA GLY A 248 -9.26 23.93 -0.41
C GLY A 248 -9.76 22.73 -1.23
N GLN A 249 -8.87 21.86 -1.73
CA GLN A 249 -9.24 20.81 -2.70
C GLN A 249 -9.54 19.43 -2.09
N CYS A 250 -9.24 19.21 -0.81
CA CYS A 250 -9.39 17.92 -0.12
C CYS A 250 -10.85 17.57 0.21
N LYS A 251 -11.77 17.82 -0.71
CA LYS A 251 -13.20 17.76 -0.49
C LYS A 251 -13.71 16.33 -0.35
N VAL A 252 -14.41 16.05 0.74
CA VAL A 252 -15.13 14.80 0.99
C VAL A 252 -16.48 15.10 1.60
N LYS A 253 -17.49 14.28 1.28
CA LYS A 253 -18.84 14.46 1.79
C LYS A 253 -19.06 13.58 3.00
N VAL A 254 -19.47 14.15 4.11
CA VAL A 254 -19.84 13.42 5.33
C VAL A 254 -21.29 13.00 5.24
N VAL A 255 -21.54 11.69 5.33
CA VAL A 255 -22.88 11.08 5.25
C VAL A 255 -23.48 10.88 6.64
N SER A 256 -22.66 10.50 7.61
CA SER A 256 -23.11 10.36 9.00
C SER A 256 -22.08 10.89 9.97
N LYS A 257 -22.58 11.49 11.07
CA LYS A 257 -21.82 12.17 12.13
C LYS A 257 -21.12 13.42 11.63
N ALA A 258 -21.69 14.58 11.97
CA ALA A 258 -21.14 15.86 11.57
C ALA A 258 -19.71 16.02 12.11
N LEU A 259 -18.79 16.28 11.18
CA LEU A 259 -17.45 16.73 11.52
C LEU A 259 -17.47 18.25 11.74
N THR A 260 -16.61 18.73 12.63
CA THR A 260 -16.58 20.16 12.98
C THR A 260 -15.74 20.91 11.96
N LEU A 261 -16.33 21.93 11.34
CA LEU A 261 -15.63 22.81 10.40
C LEU A 261 -14.94 23.97 11.14
N SER A 262 -13.63 24.12 10.95
CA SER A 262 -12.89 25.27 11.49
C SER A 262 -13.20 26.57 10.72
N PRO A 263 -12.96 27.77 11.29
CA PRO A 263 -13.14 29.03 10.56
C PRO A 263 -12.28 29.10 9.28
N GLU A 264 -11.05 28.59 9.33
CA GLU A 264 -10.13 28.55 8.20
C GLU A 264 -10.62 27.60 7.11
N GLU A 265 -11.15 26.44 7.50
CA GLU A 265 -11.73 25.46 6.57
C GLU A 265 -12.97 26.01 5.86
N LYS A 266 -13.86 26.68 6.61
CA LYS A 266 -15.07 27.31 6.05
C LYS A 266 -14.75 28.35 4.98
N ALA A 267 -13.59 29.02 5.05
CA ALA A 267 -13.20 30.00 4.05
C ALA A 267 -13.00 29.42 2.64
N PHE A 268 -12.80 28.09 2.52
CA PHE A 268 -12.62 27.39 1.26
C PHE A 268 -13.90 26.72 0.73
N LEU A 269 -14.98 26.70 1.52
CA LEU A 269 -16.22 26.00 1.20
C LEU A 269 -17.35 26.99 1.00
N THR A 270 -18.19 26.74 0.00
CA THR A 270 -19.43 27.50 -0.19
C THR A 270 -20.50 27.07 0.82
N ASP A 271 -21.45 27.96 1.14
CA ASP A 271 -22.58 27.62 2.02
C ASP A 271 -23.36 26.39 1.52
N ALA A 272 -23.49 26.23 0.20
CA ALA A 272 -24.13 25.07 -0.41
C ALA A 272 -23.34 23.77 -0.21
N GLU A 273 -22.01 23.83 -0.26
CA GLU A 273 -21.15 22.68 0.01
C GLU A 273 -21.24 22.27 1.49
N ILE A 274 -21.17 23.25 2.40
CA ILE A 274 -21.32 23.04 3.84
C ILE A 274 -22.68 22.41 4.15
N ALA A 275 -23.76 22.96 3.57
CA ALA A 275 -25.12 22.43 3.74
C ALA A 275 -25.29 21.00 3.22
N ASN A 276 -24.51 20.60 2.20
CA ASN A 276 -24.48 19.23 1.68
C ASN A 276 -23.52 18.30 2.44
N GLY A 277 -22.97 18.73 3.57
CA GLY A 277 -22.06 17.94 4.40
C GLY A 277 -20.63 17.84 3.85
N MET A 278 -20.22 18.76 2.98
CA MET A 278 -18.85 18.79 2.46
C MET A 278 -17.87 19.31 3.52
N VAL A 279 -16.73 18.63 3.64
CA VAL A 279 -15.60 19.01 4.51
C VAL A 279 -14.28 18.86 3.75
N LEU A 280 -13.20 19.41 4.29
CA LEU A 280 -11.85 19.24 3.75
C LEU A 280 -11.07 18.22 4.58
N ALA A 281 -10.80 17.05 4.02
CA ALA A 281 -10.11 15.93 4.68
C ALA A 281 -8.77 16.33 5.34
N CYS A 282 -8.03 17.30 4.78
CA CYS A 282 -6.77 17.78 5.36
C CYS A 282 -6.94 18.57 6.67
N PHE A 283 -8.12 19.12 6.93
CA PHE A 283 -8.47 19.82 8.19
C PHE A 283 -9.09 18.87 9.23
N GLN A 284 -9.54 17.69 8.81
CA GLN A 284 -10.36 16.82 9.64
C GLN A 284 -9.55 15.78 10.40
N LYS A 285 -9.81 15.71 11.72
CA LYS A 285 -9.36 14.62 12.59
C LYS A 285 -10.55 13.76 12.97
N VAL A 286 -10.44 12.45 12.75
CA VAL A 286 -11.54 11.54 13.01
C VAL A 286 -11.53 11.15 14.48
N GLU A 287 -12.47 11.70 15.25
CA GLU A 287 -12.56 11.45 16.70
C GLU A 287 -13.57 10.38 17.08
N ALA A 288 -14.39 9.95 16.13
CA ALA A 288 -15.35 8.90 16.31
C ALA A 288 -15.84 8.38 14.95
N ASP A 289 -16.62 7.29 14.99
CA ASP A 289 -17.04 6.60 13.77
C ASP A 289 -17.78 7.53 12.80
N VAL A 290 -17.32 7.56 11.56
CA VAL A 290 -17.80 8.48 10.52
C VAL A 290 -18.02 7.74 9.21
N VAL A 291 -19.07 8.10 8.50
CA VAL A 291 -19.31 7.61 7.14
C VAL A 291 -19.08 8.77 6.19
N ILE A 292 -18.20 8.59 5.21
CA ILE A 292 -17.90 9.56 4.17
C ILE A 292 -18.17 8.98 2.79
N GLU A 293 -18.46 9.86 1.84
CA GLU A 293 -18.68 9.58 0.43
C GLU A 293 -17.64 10.36 -0.37
N ILE A 294 -16.97 9.66 -1.28
CA ILE A 294 -16.02 10.25 -2.23
C ILE A 294 -16.45 9.87 -3.64
N LYS A 295 -16.76 10.89 -4.45
CA LYS A 295 -17.04 10.69 -5.86
C LYS A 295 -15.72 10.57 -6.60
N SER A 296 -15.51 9.47 -7.30
CA SER A 296 -14.37 9.37 -8.20
C SER A 296 -14.65 10.30 -9.39
N GLN A 297 -13.71 11.18 -9.71
CA GLN A 297 -13.71 11.83 -11.01
C GLN A 297 -13.14 10.80 -12.00
N GLN A 298 -13.96 9.82 -12.39
CA GLN A 298 -13.59 8.96 -13.52
C GLN A 298 -13.42 9.86 -14.74
N ALA A 299 -12.19 9.89 -15.28
CA ALA A 299 -11.98 10.41 -16.62
C ALA A 299 -12.87 9.60 -17.56
N LYS A 300 -13.78 10.27 -18.29
CA LYS A 300 -14.57 9.62 -19.33
C LYS A 300 -13.61 8.87 -20.25
N ILE A 301 -13.90 7.59 -20.49
CA ILE A 301 -13.27 6.82 -21.57
C ILE A 301 -13.61 7.54 -22.87
N LEU A 302 -12.70 8.41 -23.31
CA LEU A 302 -12.77 9.02 -24.64
C LEU A 302 -12.20 7.98 -25.61
N SER A 303 -13.09 7.17 -26.19
CA SER A 303 -12.80 6.17 -27.21
C SER A 303 -12.49 6.79 -28.58
N ASP A 304 -12.86 8.05 -28.79
CA ASP A 304 -12.91 8.64 -30.12
C ASP A 304 -11.69 9.55 -30.33
N PHE A 305 -10.54 8.93 -30.61
CA PHE A 305 -9.41 9.61 -31.23
C PHE A 305 -9.04 8.86 -32.52
N ASP A 306 -9.11 9.57 -33.64
CA ASP A 306 -8.65 9.06 -34.93
C ASP A 306 -7.12 9.20 -34.94
N PHE A 307 -6.42 8.09 -34.67
CA PHE A 307 -4.96 8.11 -34.67
C PHE A 307 -4.44 8.13 -36.11
N PRO A 308 -3.35 8.88 -36.37
CA PRO A 308 -2.69 8.80 -37.65
C PRO A 308 -2.21 7.36 -37.90
N THR A 309 -2.38 6.89 -39.13
CA THR A 309 -1.88 5.59 -39.57
C THR A 309 -0.38 5.50 -39.26
N ILE A 310 0.06 4.41 -38.64
CA ILE A 310 1.48 4.16 -38.38
C ILE A 310 2.23 4.20 -39.72
N ARG A 311 3.23 5.08 -39.83
CA ARG A 311 3.86 5.42 -41.11
C ARG A 311 4.95 4.44 -41.56
N LYS A 312 5.54 3.67 -40.63
CA LYS A 312 6.63 2.73 -40.91
C LYS A 312 6.40 1.39 -40.23
N ARG A 313 6.24 0.34 -41.04
CA ARG A 313 6.19 -1.05 -40.60
C ARG A 313 7.50 -1.48 -39.98
N LYS A 314 7.49 -1.65 -38.66
CA LYS A 314 8.59 -2.25 -37.91
C LYS A 314 8.42 -3.75 -37.70
N TYR A 315 7.19 -4.25 -37.73
CA TYR A 315 6.88 -5.64 -37.40
C TYR A 315 6.29 -6.39 -38.58
N GLU A 316 6.76 -7.62 -38.78
CA GLU A 316 6.15 -8.56 -39.70
C GLU A 316 6.03 -9.95 -39.05
N ILE A 317 4.98 -10.69 -39.41
CA ILE A 317 4.88 -12.12 -39.14
C ILE A 317 5.27 -12.85 -40.42
N LYS A 318 6.28 -13.72 -40.31
CA LYS A 318 6.72 -14.58 -41.42
C LYS A 318 6.55 -16.04 -41.04
N GLN A 319 5.89 -16.80 -41.91
CA GLN A 319 5.83 -18.26 -41.79
C GLN A 319 7.15 -18.85 -42.26
N ILE A 320 7.79 -19.64 -41.39
CA ILE A 320 9.02 -20.36 -41.66
C ILE A 320 8.64 -21.83 -41.89
N GLU A 321 8.96 -22.36 -43.07
CA GLU A 321 8.64 -23.73 -43.48
C GLU A 321 9.87 -24.44 -44.04
N GLY A 322 9.79 -25.77 -44.17
CA GLY A 322 10.82 -26.54 -44.87
C GLY A 322 11.96 -27.02 -43.97
N LEU A 323 11.83 -26.87 -42.65
CA LEU A 323 12.81 -27.32 -41.64
C LEU A 323 12.99 -28.85 -41.61
N SER A 324 12.06 -29.61 -42.20
CA SER A 324 12.14 -31.06 -42.32
C SER A 324 13.05 -31.55 -43.45
N LYS A 325 13.57 -30.67 -44.31
CA LYS A 325 14.64 -31.03 -45.24
C LYS A 325 15.90 -31.20 -44.41
N SER A 326 16.37 -32.44 -44.26
CA SER A 326 17.51 -32.81 -43.42
C SER A 326 18.66 -31.81 -43.65
N PRO A 327 19.23 -31.20 -42.60
CA PRO A 327 20.48 -30.48 -42.77
C PRO A 327 21.48 -31.48 -43.35
N GLU A 328 22.14 -31.09 -44.44
CA GLU A 328 23.41 -31.71 -44.77
C GLU A 328 24.31 -31.60 -43.51
N HIS A 329 25.09 -32.64 -43.21
CA HIS A 329 25.73 -32.83 -41.90
C HIS A 329 26.35 -31.54 -41.29
N ASN A 330 26.02 -31.26 -40.01
CA ASN A 330 26.57 -30.21 -39.12
C ASN A 330 26.05 -28.76 -39.21
N GLU A 331 24.96 -28.44 -39.92
CA GLU A 331 24.40 -27.06 -39.91
C GLU A 331 23.52 -26.76 -38.69
N SER A 332 23.52 -25.51 -38.21
CA SER A 332 22.63 -25.05 -37.15
C SER A 332 21.23 -24.75 -37.68
N LEU A 333 20.19 -24.84 -36.82
CA LEU A 333 18.81 -24.51 -37.21
C LEU A 333 18.69 -23.06 -37.67
N THR A 334 19.46 -22.15 -37.08
CA THR A 334 19.48 -20.73 -37.46
C THR A 334 20.08 -20.52 -38.85
N ASP A 335 21.14 -21.25 -39.22
CA ASP A 335 21.72 -21.20 -40.57
C ASP A 335 20.73 -21.71 -41.61
N LEU A 336 20.05 -22.82 -41.30
CA LEU A 336 18.99 -23.36 -42.16
C LEU A 336 17.86 -22.34 -42.36
N ILE A 337 17.43 -21.63 -41.31
CA ILE A 337 16.44 -20.56 -41.44
C ILE A 337 16.97 -19.42 -42.32
N HIS A 338 18.23 -19.00 -42.16
CA HIS A 338 18.82 -17.95 -43.00
C HIS A 338 18.86 -18.36 -44.48
N GLN A 339 19.24 -19.61 -44.77
CA GLN A 339 19.25 -20.16 -46.13
C GLN A 339 17.83 -20.23 -46.72
N LEU A 340 16.86 -20.76 -45.97
CA LEU A 340 15.46 -20.90 -46.42
C LEU A 340 14.79 -19.55 -46.68
N THR A 341 15.14 -18.53 -45.91
CA THR A 341 14.52 -17.21 -46.00
C THR A 341 15.29 -16.20 -46.84
N GLY A 342 16.55 -16.48 -47.17
CA GLY A 342 17.46 -15.57 -47.86
C GLY A 342 17.84 -14.33 -47.04
N LYS A 343 17.59 -14.31 -45.73
CA LYS A 343 17.86 -13.17 -44.82
C LYS A 343 18.70 -13.63 -43.64
N GLN A 344 19.62 -12.77 -43.19
CA GLN A 344 20.32 -12.99 -41.93
C GLN A 344 19.52 -12.38 -40.79
N TYR A 345 19.09 -13.24 -39.87
CA TYR A 345 18.34 -12.86 -38.69
C TYR A 345 19.18 -12.93 -37.42
N HIS A 346 18.94 -11.98 -36.52
CA HIS A 346 19.42 -11.98 -35.14
C HIS A 346 18.34 -12.56 -34.23
N TYR A 347 18.72 -13.50 -33.36
CA TYR A 347 17.79 -14.19 -32.46
C TYR A 347 18.06 -13.80 -31.01
N THR A 348 17.00 -13.55 -30.26
CA THR A 348 17.11 -13.41 -28.80
C THR A 348 17.32 -14.78 -28.15
N LEU A 349 17.93 -14.81 -26.96
CA LEU A 349 18.09 -16.07 -26.21
C LEU A 349 16.75 -16.79 -25.93
N PRO A 350 15.65 -16.10 -25.56
CA PRO A 350 14.33 -16.75 -25.45
C PRO A 350 13.89 -17.44 -26.75
N VAL A 351 14.12 -16.82 -27.91
CA VAL A 351 13.79 -17.44 -29.20
C VAL A 351 14.67 -18.65 -29.47
N LEU A 352 15.97 -18.59 -29.19
CA LEU A 352 16.86 -19.75 -29.34
C LEU A 352 16.42 -20.94 -28.48
N ARG A 353 15.99 -20.68 -27.24
CA ARG A 353 15.41 -21.71 -26.34
C ARG A 353 14.10 -22.30 -26.86
N GLN A 354 13.26 -21.48 -27.50
CA GLN A 354 12.03 -21.97 -28.14
C GLN A 354 12.36 -22.81 -29.39
N LEU A 355 13.31 -22.36 -30.20
CA LEU A 355 13.76 -23.04 -31.42
C LEU A 355 14.30 -24.44 -31.09
N SER A 356 15.08 -24.59 -30.02
CA SER A 356 15.61 -25.91 -29.61
C SER A 356 14.53 -26.93 -29.29
N ASN A 357 13.34 -26.48 -28.89
CA ASN A 357 12.20 -27.36 -28.59
C ASN A 357 11.32 -27.64 -29.83
N LEU A 358 11.52 -26.90 -30.92
CA LEU A 358 10.71 -26.96 -32.14
C LEU A 358 11.38 -27.71 -33.30
N ILE A 359 12.53 -28.35 -33.06
CA ILE A 359 13.31 -29.13 -34.04
C ILE A 359 12.44 -30.15 -34.81
N MET A 360 11.36 -30.65 -34.19
CA MET A 360 10.46 -31.65 -34.78
C MET A 360 9.29 -31.07 -35.60
N LYS A 361 9.08 -29.74 -35.62
CA LYS A 361 7.95 -29.12 -36.34
C LYS A 361 8.31 -28.77 -37.78
N LYS A 362 7.35 -28.97 -38.70
CA LYS A 362 7.51 -28.68 -40.14
C LYS A 362 7.48 -27.18 -40.47
N SER A 363 6.77 -26.40 -39.66
CA SER A 363 6.65 -24.95 -39.82
C SER A 363 6.30 -24.25 -38.50
N PHE A 364 6.59 -22.95 -38.44
CA PHE A 364 6.19 -22.04 -37.35
C PHE A 364 6.09 -20.60 -37.88
N PHE A 365 5.49 -19.70 -37.11
CA PHE A 365 5.43 -18.27 -37.39
C PHE A 365 6.43 -17.52 -36.53
N ALA A 366 7.19 -16.62 -37.15
CA ALA A 366 8.17 -15.76 -36.49
C ALA A 366 7.72 -14.29 -36.54
N LEU A 367 7.73 -13.62 -35.39
CA LEU A 367 7.62 -12.16 -35.31
C LEU A 367 9.01 -11.55 -35.51
N ILE A 368 9.16 -10.75 -36.56
CA ILE A 368 10.41 -10.10 -36.95
C ILE A 368 10.26 -8.60 -36.76
N LYS A 369 11.22 -7.98 -36.07
CA LYS A 369 11.34 -6.54 -35.86
C LYS A 369 12.46 -5.98 -36.75
N ASP A 370 12.19 -4.84 -37.38
CA ASP A 370 13.11 -4.09 -38.26
C ASP A 370 13.77 -5.00 -39.31
N GLU A 371 12.98 -5.92 -39.88
CA GLU A 371 13.38 -6.90 -40.92
C GLU A 371 14.49 -7.92 -40.56
N GLU A 372 15.14 -7.79 -39.40
CA GLU A 372 16.35 -8.55 -39.06
C GLU A 372 16.31 -9.22 -37.68
N LYS A 373 15.49 -8.76 -36.72
CA LYS A 373 15.49 -9.29 -35.34
C LYS A 373 14.28 -10.19 -35.09
N VAL A 374 14.49 -11.48 -34.89
CA VAL A 374 13.41 -12.42 -34.53
C VAL A 374 13.12 -12.29 -33.04
N MET A 375 11.92 -11.81 -32.71
CA MET A 375 11.52 -11.43 -31.35
C MET A 375 10.76 -12.55 -30.64
N LYS A 376 9.88 -13.26 -31.36
CA LYS A 376 9.12 -14.42 -30.87
C LYS A 376 8.86 -15.42 -31.98
N ILE A 377 8.65 -16.67 -31.60
CA ILE A 377 8.16 -17.72 -32.50
C ILE A 377 6.97 -18.45 -31.87
N GLN A 378 6.04 -18.89 -32.71
CA GLN A 378 4.84 -19.59 -32.28
C GLN A 378 4.34 -20.57 -33.34
N PRO A 379 3.63 -21.64 -32.95
CA PRO A 379 3.13 -22.61 -33.91
C PRO A 379 1.95 -22.11 -34.77
N GLU A 380 1.18 -21.14 -34.28
CA GLU A 380 -0.01 -20.61 -34.93
C GLU A 380 0.13 -19.11 -35.19
N SER A 381 -0.57 -18.57 -36.19
CA SER A 381 -0.54 -17.14 -36.53
C SER A 381 -1.44 -16.37 -35.56
N ASN A 382 -0.92 -16.05 -34.38
CA ASN A 382 -1.58 -15.12 -33.44
C ASN A 382 -1.10 -13.69 -33.65
N SER A 383 -1.97 -12.74 -33.32
CA SER A 383 -1.64 -11.32 -33.22
C SER A 383 -0.68 -11.07 -32.05
N PHE A 384 0.25 -10.14 -32.26
CA PHE A 384 1.15 -9.60 -31.23
C PHE A 384 0.81 -8.14 -30.98
N TYR A 385 0.98 -7.75 -29.72
CA TYR A 385 0.58 -6.44 -29.24
C TYR A 385 1.74 -5.73 -28.54
N GLY A 386 1.73 -4.41 -28.64
CA GLY A 386 2.55 -3.52 -27.84
C GLY A 386 1.68 -2.61 -26.98
N LEU A 387 2.30 -1.98 -25.98
CA LEU A 387 1.65 -0.98 -25.15
C LEU A 387 2.37 0.36 -25.30
N GLY A 388 1.63 1.41 -25.67
CA GLY A 388 2.09 2.79 -25.62
C GLY A 388 1.53 3.49 -24.40
N ILE A 389 2.39 3.97 -23.51
CA ILE A 389 2.00 4.60 -22.24
C ILE A 389 2.41 6.07 -22.26
N ASP A 390 1.46 6.95 -22.00
CA ASP A 390 1.69 8.37 -21.77
C ASP A 390 1.37 8.72 -20.31
N ILE A 391 2.38 9.24 -19.60
CA ILE A 391 2.27 9.66 -18.21
C ILE A 391 2.25 11.18 -18.16
N GLY A 392 1.05 11.73 -18.26
CA GLY A 392 0.79 13.13 -17.96
C GLY A 392 0.78 13.39 -16.45
N THR A 393 0.94 14.67 -16.08
CA THR A 393 0.79 15.10 -14.69
C THR A 393 -0.62 14.83 -14.17
N THR A 394 -1.64 15.05 -14.99
CA THR A 394 -3.06 14.90 -14.60
C THR A 394 -3.67 13.57 -15.02
N THR A 395 -3.27 13.06 -16.19
CA THR A 395 -3.89 11.90 -16.84
C THR A 395 -2.81 10.91 -17.24
N VAL A 396 -3.09 9.63 -17.05
CA VAL A 396 -2.30 8.53 -17.59
C VAL A 396 -3.12 7.85 -18.69
N ALA A 397 -2.50 7.57 -19.82
CA ALA A 397 -3.12 6.86 -20.93
C ALA A 397 -2.27 5.64 -21.34
N ILE A 398 -2.93 4.51 -21.58
CA ILE A 398 -2.31 3.26 -22.01
C ILE A 398 -3.03 2.79 -23.26
N ALA A 399 -2.34 2.77 -24.39
CA ALA A 399 -2.84 2.30 -25.66
C ALA A 399 -2.39 0.84 -25.90
N LEU A 400 -3.35 -0.05 -26.16
CA LEU A 400 -3.09 -1.39 -26.67
C LEU A 400 -3.01 -1.33 -28.20
N VAL A 401 -1.87 -1.74 -28.76
CA VAL A 401 -1.59 -1.61 -30.20
C VAL A 401 -1.37 -3.00 -30.80
N ASN A 402 -2.12 -3.36 -31.85
CA ASN A 402 -1.81 -4.53 -32.66
C ASN A 402 -0.63 -4.18 -33.57
N LEU A 403 0.50 -4.87 -33.39
CA LEU A 403 1.74 -4.55 -34.09
C LEU A 403 1.76 -4.99 -35.55
N ILE A 404 0.85 -5.87 -35.97
CA ILE A 404 0.78 -6.41 -37.33
C ILE A 404 -0.19 -5.60 -38.17
N GLU A 405 -1.36 -5.30 -37.60
CA GLU A 405 -2.34 -4.42 -38.24
C GLU A 405 -1.97 -2.95 -38.11
N GLU A 406 -1.04 -2.62 -37.20
CA GLU A 406 -0.59 -1.28 -36.92
C GLU A 406 -1.71 -0.35 -36.45
N LYS A 407 -2.58 -0.89 -35.60
CA LYS A 407 -3.78 -0.21 -35.12
C LYS A 407 -3.84 -0.19 -33.61
N VAL A 408 -4.22 0.96 -33.08
CA VAL A 408 -4.66 1.08 -31.68
C VAL A 408 -5.99 0.35 -31.55
N ILE A 409 -6.01 -0.69 -30.71
CA ILE A 409 -7.20 -1.49 -30.42
C ILE A 409 -8.07 -0.78 -29.39
N SER A 410 -7.44 -0.23 -28.36
CA SER A 410 -8.13 0.42 -27.25
C SER A 410 -7.19 1.30 -26.44
N ILE A 411 -7.77 2.23 -25.69
CA ILE A 411 -7.04 3.07 -24.74
C ILE A 411 -7.70 2.98 -23.37
N TYR A 412 -6.91 2.66 -22.36
CA TYR A 412 -7.26 2.85 -20.97
C TYR A 412 -6.78 4.22 -20.51
N LYS A 413 -7.65 5.02 -19.89
CA LYS A 413 -7.30 6.32 -19.31
C LYS A 413 -7.68 6.35 -17.84
N CYS A 414 -6.81 6.89 -17.01
CA CYS A 414 -7.12 7.19 -15.63
C CYS A 414 -6.53 8.54 -15.22
N MET A 415 -7.08 9.12 -14.14
CA MET A 415 -6.42 10.23 -13.47
C MET A 415 -5.10 9.74 -12.89
N ASN A 416 -4.03 10.55 -12.99
CA ASN A 416 -2.76 10.23 -12.37
C ASN A 416 -2.93 10.27 -10.83
N PRO A 417 -2.80 9.12 -10.14
CA PRO A 417 -3.09 9.04 -8.71
C PRO A 417 -2.08 9.79 -7.84
N GLN A 418 -0.93 10.17 -8.40
CA GLN A 418 0.02 11.07 -7.74
C GLN A 418 -0.58 12.45 -7.45
N LYS A 419 -1.74 12.81 -8.03
CA LYS A 419 -2.49 14.03 -7.71
C LYS A 419 -2.90 14.12 -6.23
N ALA A 420 -3.04 12.99 -5.54
CA ALA A 420 -3.26 12.97 -4.10
C ALA A 420 -2.06 13.48 -3.28
N TYR A 421 -0.91 13.73 -3.92
CA TYR A 421 0.35 14.10 -3.27
C TYR A 421 0.96 15.39 -3.83
N GLY A 422 0.37 15.96 -4.88
CA GLY A 422 0.78 17.25 -5.45
C GLY A 422 0.00 17.57 -6.73
N ALA A 423 -0.38 18.84 -6.86
CA ALA A 423 -1.15 19.35 -8.00
C ALA A 423 -0.36 19.30 -9.32
N ASP A 424 0.95 19.51 -9.22
CA ASP A 424 1.85 19.76 -10.32
C ASP A 424 3.20 19.05 -10.13
N VAL A 425 4.09 19.25 -11.08
CA VAL A 425 5.44 18.69 -11.08
C VAL A 425 6.23 19.12 -9.83
N ILE A 426 6.18 20.40 -9.46
CA ILE A 426 7.01 20.96 -8.39
C ILE A 426 6.58 20.44 -7.01
N SER A 427 5.28 20.46 -6.73
CA SER A 427 4.70 19.94 -5.49
C SER A 427 4.96 18.44 -5.32
N ARG A 428 4.97 17.66 -6.41
CA ARG A 428 5.35 16.24 -6.37
C ARG A 428 6.83 16.02 -6.12
N ILE A 429 7.70 16.84 -6.71
CA ILE A 429 9.15 16.79 -6.42
C ILE A 429 9.38 17.12 -4.95
N GLN A 430 8.73 18.15 -4.43
CA GLN A 430 8.81 18.51 -3.01
C GLN A 430 8.35 17.34 -2.13
N TYR A 431 7.19 16.75 -2.42
CA TYR A 431 6.68 15.61 -1.68
C TYR A 431 7.67 14.42 -1.69
N ALA A 432 8.21 14.05 -2.86
CA ALA A 432 9.20 12.98 -2.99
C ALA A 432 10.51 13.26 -2.22
N ASN A 433 10.87 14.53 -2.06
CA ASN A 433 12.06 14.93 -1.31
C ASN A 433 11.86 14.90 0.20
N GLU A 434 10.67 15.32 0.65
CA GLU A 434 10.28 15.35 2.06
C GLU A 434 9.98 13.94 2.60
N HIS A 435 9.42 13.07 1.75
CA HIS A 435 8.98 11.72 2.11
C HIS A 435 9.84 10.70 1.37
N GLN A 436 10.80 10.11 2.07
CA GLN A 436 11.62 9.03 1.52
C GLN A 436 10.79 7.74 1.43
N GLY A 437 11.05 6.91 0.40
CA GLY A 437 10.45 5.57 0.29
C GLY A 437 9.67 5.25 -0.99
N GLY A 438 9.81 6.06 -2.06
CA GLY A 438 9.27 5.68 -3.37
C GLY A 438 7.74 5.64 -3.45
N VAL A 439 7.02 6.32 -2.55
CA VAL A 439 5.55 6.34 -2.53
C VAL A 439 4.96 6.72 -3.89
N LEU A 440 5.44 7.82 -4.50
CA LEU A 440 4.97 8.25 -5.82
C LEU A 440 5.32 7.25 -6.92
N THR A 441 6.43 6.52 -6.78
CA THR A 441 6.87 5.46 -7.69
C THR A 441 5.92 4.28 -7.64
N ASN A 442 5.65 3.76 -6.45
CA ASN A 442 4.73 2.64 -6.26
C ASN A 442 3.33 2.98 -6.78
N ILE A 443 2.84 4.18 -6.45
CA ILE A 443 1.51 4.62 -6.87
C ILE A 443 1.35 4.71 -8.38
N ILE A 444 2.34 5.26 -9.10
CA ILE A 444 2.25 5.31 -10.57
C ILE A 444 2.42 3.91 -11.18
N GLN A 445 3.31 3.07 -10.64
CA GLN A 445 3.50 1.71 -11.10
C GLN A 445 2.24 0.85 -10.91
N GLU A 446 1.58 0.94 -9.75
CA GLU A 446 0.29 0.28 -9.48
C GLU A 446 -0.80 0.73 -10.45
N ALA A 447 -0.86 2.04 -10.75
CA ALA A 447 -1.83 2.57 -11.72
C ALA A 447 -1.62 2.00 -13.12
N LEU A 448 -0.36 1.90 -13.56
CA LEU A 448 0.00 1.29 -14.84
C LEU A 448 -0.33 -0.20 -14.84
N LEU A 449 0.02 -0.94 -13.79
CA LEU A 449 -0.30 -2.37 -13.67
C LEU A 449 -1.82 -2.63 -13.72
N LYS A 450 -2.62 -1.81 -13.03
CA LYS A 450 -4.11 -1.87 -13.08
C LYS A 450 -4.61 -1.65 -14.51
N GLY A 451 -4.11 -0.64 -15.20
CA GLY A 451 -4.50 -0.34 -16.58
C GLY A 451 -4.08 -1.39 -17.60
N ILE A 452 -2.86 -1.94 -17.46
CA ILE A 452 -2.35 -3.04 -18.29
C ILE A 452 -3.21 -4.28 -18.12
N SER A 453 -3.47 -4.71 -16.87
CA SER A 453 -4.34 -5.85 -16.59
C SER A 453 -5.75 -5.64 -17.13
N HIS A 454 -6.33 -4.45 -16.94
CA HIS A 454 -7.64 -4.14 -17.48
C HIS A 454 -7.72 -4.31 -19.00
N LEU A 455 -6.74 -3.80 -19.74
CA LEU A 455 -6.70 -3.97 -21.21
C LEU A 455 -6.52 -5.43 -21.61
N MET A 456 -5.65 -6.17 -20.93
CA MET A 456 -5.44 -7.59 -21.20
C MET A 456 -6.70 -8.41 -20.97
N ASP A 457 -7.39 -8.20 -19.84
CA ASP A 457 -8.60 -8.92 -19.48
C ASP A 457 -9.77 -8.57 -20.41
N THR A 458 -9.94 -7.27 -20.72
CA THR A 458 -11.03 -6.79 -21.58
C THR A 458 -10.92 -7.34 -23.00
N TYR A 459 -9.70 -7.40 -23.54
CA TYR A 459 -9.46 -7.84 -24.93
C TYR A 459 -8.94 -9.28 -25.03
N GLN A 460 -8.94 -10.03 -23.91
CA GLN A 460 -8.49 -11.42 -23.82
C GLN A 460 -7.08 -11.62 -24.41
N VAL A 461 -6.19 -10.66 -24.17
CA VAL A 461 -4.80 -10.71 -24.63
C VAL A 461 -3.97 -11.51 -23.65
N SER A 462 -3.36 -12.60 -24.11
CA SER A 462 -2.48 -13.39 -23.26
C SER A 462 -1.15 -12.66 -23.02
N LYS A 463 -0.53 -12.90 -21.85
CA LYS A 463 0.76 -12.31 -21.48
C LYS A 463 1.88 -12.53 -22.51
N ASP A 464 1.82 -13.64 -23.24
CA ASP A 464 2.82 -13.98 -24.26
C ASP A 464 2.64 -13.20 -25.57
N GLN A 465 1.51 -12.51 -25.74
CA GLN A 465 1.26 -11.70 -26.93
C GLN A 465 1.72 -10.25 -26.77
N ILE A 466 1.95 -9.78 -25.53
CA ILE A 466 2.55 -8.47 -25.27
C ILE A 466 4.06 -8.59 -25.46
N VAL A 467 4.62 -7.88 -26.44
CA VAL A 467 6.04 -8.04 -26.82
C VAL A 467 6.92 -6.86 -26.39
N GLU A 468 6.36 -5.66 -26.28
CA GLU A 468 7.08 -4.47 -25.82
C GLU A 468 6.14 -3.42 -25.23
N ILE A 469 6.71 -2.58 -24.37
CA ILE A 469 6.05 -1.41 -23.79
C ILE A 469 6.93 -0.18 -24.06
N ALA A 470 6.35 0.87 -24.61
CA ALA A 470 7.00 2.18 -24.74
C ALA A 470 6.32 3.18 -23.81
N ILE A 471 7.10 3.89 -23.01
CA ILE A 471 6.60 4.85 -22.01
C ILE A 471 7.15 6.23 -22.30
N ALA A 472 6.25 7.20 -22.48
CA ALA A 472 6.54 8.62 -22.63
C ALA A 472 5.88 9.42 -21.49
N GLY A 473 6.37 10.63 -21.28
CA GLY A 473 5.95 11.54 -20.24
C GLY A 473 7.02 12.59 -20.01
N ASN A 474 6.67 13.69 -19.34
CA ASN A 474 7.67 14.69 -18.98
C ASN A 474 8.74 14.09 -18.06
N THR A 475 9.92 14.71 -18.03
CA THR A 475 11.10 14.21 -17.32
C THR A 475 10.83 13.89 -15.85
N THR A 476 10.01 14.69 -15.16
CA THR A 476 9.67 14.40 -13.75
C THR A 476 8.83 13.15 -13.62
N MET A 477 7.83 12.94 -14.47
CA MET A 477 7.00 11.73 -14.42
C MET A 477 7.83 10.46 -14.66
N GLN A 478 8.82 10.51 -15.56
CA GLN A 478 9.74 9.39 -15.78
C GLN A 478 10.64 9.12 -14.57
N TYR A 479 11.15 10.18 -13.92
CA TYR A 479 11.93 10.05 -12.68
C TYR A 479 11.11 9.41 -11.57
N LEU A 480 9.87 9.86 -11.38
CA LEU A 480 8.97 9.28 -10.39
C LEU A 480 8.64 7.82 -10.71
N LEU A 481 8.40 7.47 -11.98
CA LEU A 481 8.14 6.10 -12.41
C LEU A 481 9.33 5.16 -12.15
N THR A 482 10.55 5.64 -12.37
CA THR A 482 11.78 4.85 -12.26
C THR A 482 12.41 4.87 -10.86
N GLY A 483 11.85 5.66 -9.94
CA GLY A 483 12.40 5.84 -8.59
C GLY A 483 13.68 6.69 -8.54
N ILE A 484 14.06 7.35 -9.64
CA ILE A 484 15.18 8.28 -9.66
C ILE A 484 14.79 9.54 -8.88
N ASN A 485 15.66 9.97 -7.96
CA ASN A 485 15.41 11.15 -7.15
C ASN A 485 15.26 12.42 -8.02
N PRO A 486 14.09 13.09 -8.01
CA PRO A 486 13.83 14.23 -8.89
C PRO A 486 14.24 15.58 -8.28
N LYS A 487 14.89 15.61 -7.11
CA LYS A 487 15.27 16.84 -6.39
C LYS A 487 15.94 17.89 -7.24
N SER A 488 16.87 17.47 -8.08
CA SER A 488 17.66 18.37 -8.93
C SER A 488 16.84 19.02 -10.04
N LEU A 489 15.66 18.49 -10.37
CA LEU A 489 14.77 19.04 -11.39
C LEU A 489 14.03 20.31 -10.94
N ALA A 490 13.86 20.50 -9.63
CA ALA A 490 13.18 21.67 -9.05
C ALA A 490 14.13 22.76 -8.54
N ALA A 491 15.45 22.53 -8.57
CA ALA A 491 16.44 23.45 -8.04
C ALA A 491 17.43 23.88 -9.12
N SER A 492 17.61 25.19 -9.30
CA SER A 492 18.61 25.75 -10.22
C SER A 492 20.00 25.14 -9.94
N PRO A 493 20.72 24.64 -10.95
CA PRO A 493 20.52 24.86 -12.39
C PRO A 493 19.68 23.80 -13.13
N PHE A 494 18.73 23.15 -12.45
CA PHE A 494 17.77 22.18 -13.01
C PHE A 494 18.43 20.96 -13.65
N LEU A 495 19.38 20.36 -12.93
CA LEU A 495 20.22 19.27 -13.46
C LEU A 495 19.42 17.97 -13.61
N THR A 496 19.64 17.30 -14.74
CA THR A 496 19.12 15.96 -15.02
C THR A 496 20.23 14.91 -14.88
N THR A 497 20.02 13.93 -14.01
CA THR A 497 20.81 12.69 -13.94
C THR A 497 20.88 11.93 -15.26
N HIS A 498 19.76 11.79 -15.99
CA HIS A 498 19.68 11.01 -17.22
C HIS A 498 18.56 11.53 -18.13
N LEU A 499 18.79 11.49 -19.43
CA LEU A 499 17.83 11.91 -20.47
C LEU A 499 17.80 10.95 -21.66
N GLU A 500 18.72 9.99 -21.74
CA GLU A 500 18.76 9.05 -22.84
C GLU A 500 17.68 7.97 -22.67
N GLN A 501 17.52 7.14 -23.70
CA GLN A 501 16.57 6.04 -23.68
C GLN A 501 17.01 5.01 -22.63
N ILE A 502 16.09 4.60 -21.77
CA ILE A 502 16.31 3.50 -20.81
C ILE A 502 15.58 2.27 -21.32
N ILE A 503 16.31 1.16 -21.43
CA ILE A 503 15.76 -0.14 -21.80
C ILE A 503 15.91 -1.06 -20.59
N LEU A 504 14.79 -1.62 -20.14
CA LEU A 504 14.71 -2.48 -18.98
C LEU A 504 13.66 -3.57 -19.19
N SER A 505 13.70 -4.61 -18.38
CA SER A 505 12.65 -5.63 -18.34
C SER A 505 11.43 -5.13 -17.56
N PHE A 506 10.27 -5.74 -17.84
CA PHE A 506 9.05 -5.50 -17.07
C PHE A 506 9.24 -5.75 -15.57
N GLU A 507 10.00 -6.79 -15.21
CA GLU A 507 10.30 -7.14 -13.82
C GLU A 507 11.19 -6.09 -13.13
N GLU A 508 12.19 -5.55 -13.83
CA GLU A 508 13.05 -4.48 -13.27
C GLU A 508 12.28 -3.19 -12.99
N LEU A 509 11.30 -2.83 -13.84
CA LEU A 509 10.52 -1.62 -13.61
C LEU A 509 9.49 -1.81 -12.50
N PHE A 510 8.68 -2.88 -12.61
CA PHE A 510 7.46 -3.04 -11.82
C PHE A 510 7.61 -3.98 -10.63
N GLY A 511 8.73 -4.70 -10.51
CA GLY A 511 8.89 -5.77 -9.51
C GLY A 511 7.89 -6.93 -9.70
N ASP A 512 7.34 -7.08 -10.91
CA ASP A 512 6.25 -8.00 -11.24
C ASP A 512 6.64 -8.88 -12.43
N THR A 513 6.25 -10.15 -12.41
CA THR A 513 6.65 -11.16 -13.41
C THR A 513 5.52 -11.58 -14.36
N ARG A 514 4.38 -10.86 -14.35
CA ARG A 514 3.21 -11.19 -15.17
C ARG A 514 3.49 -11.08 -16.67
N LEU A 515 4.35 -10.14 -17.08
CA LEU A 515 4.81 -9.98 -18.45
C LEU A 515 6.31 -10.25 -18.55
N SER A 516 6.73 -10.80 -19.68
CA SER A 516 8.14 -11.02 -20.03
C SER A 516 8.44 -10.28 -21.33
N CYS A 517 8.44 -8.95 -21.24
CA CYS A 517 8.68 -8.04 -22.35
C CYS A 517 9.67 -6.93 -21.97
N GLU A 518 10.24 -6.31 -22.98
CA GLU A 518 11.06 -5.11 -22.85
C GLU A 518 10.18 -3.90 -22.57
N VAL A 519 10.62 -3.04 -21.66
CA VAL A 519 10.04 -1.73 -21.38
C VAL A 519 11.06 -0.67 -21.78
N VAL A 520 10.61 0.26 -22.61
CA VAL A 520 11.41 1.35 -23.14
C VAL A 520 10.89 2.65 -22.56
N ILE A 521 11.71 3.31 -21.74
CA ILE A 521 11.48 4.70 -21.34
C ILE A 521 12.07 5.59 -22.42
N MET A 522 11.21 6.40 -23.04
CA MET A 522 11.59 7.26 -24.16
C MET A 522 12.49 8.42 -23.69
N PRO A 523 13.46 8.86 -24.51
CA PRO A 523 14.42 9.90 -24.13
C PRO A 523 13.76 11.28 -23.98
N GLY A 524 14.35 12.13 -23.14
CA GLY A 524 13.98 13.54 -22.95
C GLY A 524 15.04 14.52 -23.47
N ILE A 525 14.74 15.83 -23.46
CA ILE A 525 15.68 16.90 -23.86
C ILE A 525 16.26 17.64 -22.65
N SER A 526 15.45 17.88 -21.62
CA SER A 526 15.85 18.67 -20.44
C SER A 526 14.94 18.36 -19.24
N ALA A 527 15.15 19.03 -18.10
CA ALA A 527 14.29 18.89 -16.93
C ALA A 527 12.80 19.22 -17.20
N TYR A 528 12.53 20.14 -18.14
CA TYR A 528 11.18 20.62 -18.45
C TYR A 528 10.64 20.15 -19.81
N ILE A 529 11.48 19.56 -20.64
CA ILE A 529 11.10 19.02 -21.96
C ILE A 529 11.42 17.52 -21.94
N GLY A 530 10.39 16.71 -21.69
CA GLY A 530 10.53 15.27 -21.61
C GLY A 530 10.18 14.55 -22.91
N ALA A 531 9.94 13.26 -22.78
CA ALA A 531 9.70 12.39 -23.93
C ALA A 531 8.29 12.49 -24.50
N ASP A 532 7.34 13.03 -23.75
CA ASP A 532 6.01 13.39 -24.23
C ASP A 532 6.10 14.33 -25.45
N ILE A 533 6.86 15.42 -25.31
CA ILE A 533 7.07 16.38 -26.40
C ILE A 533 7.80 15.74 -27.59
N LEU A 534 8.85 14.94 -27.31
CA LEU A 534 9.61 14.25 -28.34
C LEU A 534 8.77 13.21 -29.08
N ALA A 535 7.92 12.46 -28.38
CA ALA A 535 6.98 11.51 -28.98
C ALA A 535 5.98 12.24 -29.87
N GLY A 536 5.42 13.36 -29.39
CA GLY A 536 4.57 14.24 -30.18
C GLY A 536 5.25 14.69 -31.47
N LEU A 537 6.45 15.26 -31.38
CA LEU A 537 7.24 15.68 -32.54
C LEU A 537 7.55 14.51 -33.49
N TYR A 538 7.85 13.32 -32.98
CA TYR A 538 8.13 12.13 -33.79
C TYR A 538 6.92 11.68 -34.63
N THR A 539 5.69 11.93 -34.17
CA THR A 539 4.49 11.67 -34.98
C THR A 539 4.29 12.70 -36.10
N THR A 540 5.00 13.82 -36.05
CA THR A 540 4.94 14.86 -37.08
C THR A 540 6.00 14.61 -38.16
N ASP A 541 5.74 15.07 -39.38
CA ASP A 541 6.75 15.11 -40.45
C ASP A 541 7.53 16.44 -40.42
N LEU A 542 7.53 17.17 -39.30
CA LEU A 542 8.14 18.51 -39.23
C LEU A 542 9.62 18.51 -39.61
N ASN A 543 10.34 17.43 -39.34
CA ASN A 543 11.75 17.28 -39.74
C ASN A 543 11.93 17.09 -41.26
N GLU A 544 10.89 16.73 -41.99
CA GLU A 544 10.92 16.52 -43.45
C GLU A 544 10.37 17.73 -44.23
N LEU A 545 9.79 18.71 -43.53
CA LEU A 545 9.16 19.88 -44.13
C LEU A 545 10.11 21.08 -44.16
N GLU A 546 10.20 21.75 -45.31
CA GLU A 546 10.91 23.03 -45.41
C GLU A 546 10.08 24.17 -44.76
N GLY A 547 10.73 25.04 -43.98
CA GLY A 547 10.11 26.22 -43.37
C GLY A 547 10.24 26.29 -41.84
N ASN A 548 9.59 27.29 -41.24
CA ASN A 548 9.52 27.45 -39.79
C ASN A 548 8.17 26.96 -39.28
N TYR A 549 8.20 26.02 -38.35
CA TYR A 549 6.99 25.41 -37.78
C TYR A 549 6.93 25.62 -36.28
N LEU A 550 5.72 25.74 -35.75
CA LEU A 550 5.45 25.89 -34.33
C LEU A 550 4.64 24.67 -33.87
N PHE A 551 5.27 23.80 -33.09
CA PHE A 551 4.60 22.72 -32.38
C PHE A 551 4.23 23.22 -30.99
N ILE A 552 2.95 23.09 -30.62
CA ILE A 552 2.43 23.50 -29.32
C ILE A 552 1.72 22.28 -28.73
N ASP A 553 2.31 21.71 -27.69
CA ASP A 553 1.61 20.76 -26.82
C ASP A 553 0.91 21.55 -25.71
N ILE A 554 -0.42 21.49 -25.71
CA ILE A 554 -1.24 22.14 -24.69
C ILE A 554 -1.56 21.09 -23.62
N GLY A 555 -0.57 20.86 -22.77
CA GLY A 555 -0.72 20.09 -21.54
C GLY A 555 -1.44 20.87 -20.44
N THR A 556 -1.55 20.24 -19.27
CA THR A 556 -2.21 20.83 -18.09
C THR A 556 -1.70 22.20 -17.71
#